data_AF-A0A510KD13-F1
#
_entry.id   AF-A0A510KD13-F1
#
_cell.length_a   1.000
_cell.length_b   1.000
_cell.length_c   1.000
_cell.angle_alpha   90.00
_cell.angle_beta   90.00
_cell.angle_gamma   90.00
#
_symmetry.space_group_name_H-M   'P 1'
#
loop_
_entity.id
_entity.type
_entity.pdbx_description
1 polymer ?
#
loop_
_entity_poly.entity_id
_entity_poly.type
_entity_poly.pdbx_seq_one_letter_code
_entity_poly.pdbx_strand_id
1 'polypeptide(L)'
;MDQTRECIFCFLTDKNQKKLQKQAQLQEEKFEDILKRYKELFTSNFFNSLENPICEKHIKILNSEQIIEKLKNDRRLVWDLENFFENLVEIYKLWISGEAHKAISNLTEKLYAYKLLKYNDNKFDIQNRLFFRGRKEGNIIYNKYDMFHIPYDKRYLVKNQRFSLSGYPLLYLNRSLKGVKAELEIDDNISEFLFSSFYFRRGAKIYRMVNPFKEIYDSVEDIGAILNLTINELHKRVLKLVFLNTCLFEKRLQHIKLEKKGFNVFYEEYVLPQALTQVLKIRKFDGIFYPSTRINEYNENYIADEINFNLVLFPKYQENRHYDNELFENTEISSPLSYDDLKSHDFPKENDYEPLRDILLNMYFKTDEDNENYSITYFFRIFEMLNNHIKLIEKYRLNKNNENIIKIENILRYNFIQKEIIKLDTLERRKNYGKHI
;
A
#
# COMPACT_ATOMS: atom_id res chain seq x y z
N MET A 1 11.37 -23.42 28.90
CA MET A 1 10.88 -22.52 27.85
C MET A 1 12.08 -21.95 27.15
N ASP A 2 12.50 -22.60 26.07
CA ASP A 2 13.63 -22.16 25.27
C ASP A 2 13.18 -20.92 24.50
N GLN A 3 13.46 -19.73 25.03
CA GLN A 3 13.27 -18.48 24.29
C GLN A 3 14.32 -18.49 23.18
N THR A 4 13.95 -19.01 22.02
CA THR A 4 14.69 -18.74 20.78
C THR A 4 14.79 -17.23 20.64
N ARG A 5 15.94 -16.68 21.01
CA ARG A 5 16.17 -15.23 21.01
C ARG A 5 16.01 -14.73 19.57
N GLU A 6 15.11 -13.77 19.35
CA GLU A 6 14.83 -13.22 18.03
C GLU A 6 16.09 -12.52 17.47
N CYS A 7 16.59 -12.97 16.30
CA CYS A 7 17.70 -12.31 15.61
C CYS A 7 17.27 -10.98 14.97
N ILE A 8 18.22 -10.15 14.51
CA ILE A 8 17.92 -8.86 13.87
C ILE A 8 16.90 -8.97 12.71
N PHE A 9 16.97 -10.05 11.92
CA PHE A 9 16.03 -10.25 10.82
C PHE A 9 14.65 -10.70 11.28
N CYS A 10 14.50 -11.27 12.48
CA CYS A 10 13.18 -11.42 13.10
C CYS A 10 12.63 -10.07 13.54
N PHE A 11 13.50 -9.24 14.15
CA PHE A 11 13.15 -7.92 14.64
C PHE A 11 12.60 -7.02 13.53
N LEU A 12 13.25 -6.99 12.36
CA LEU A 12 12.94 -6.08 11.25
C LEU A 12 11.63 -6.43 10.49
N THR A 13 10.97 -7.55 10.81
CA THR A 13 9.74 -7.99 10.13
C THR A 13 8.52 -7.12 10.48
N ASP A 14 7.57 -7.01 9.55
CA ASP A 14 6.31 -6.28 9.80
C ASP A 14 5.51 -6.90 10.95
N LYS A 15 5.49 -8.24 11.05
CA LYS A 15 4.83 -8.96 12.14
C LYS A 15 5.42 -8.59 13.50
N ASN A 16 6.74 -8.52 13.61
CA ASN A 16 7.37 -8.15 14.87
C ASN A 16 7.14 -6.68 15.23
N GLN A 17 7.26 -5.78 14.25
CA GLN A 17 6.97 -4.36 14.51
C GLN A 17 5.53 -4.13 14.97
N LYS A 18 4.58 -4.87 14.40
CA LYS A 18 3.18 -4.86 14.84
C LYS A 18 3.01 -5.38 16.28
N LYS A 19 3.75 -6.41 16.67
CA LYS A 19 3.77 -6.93 18.05
C LYS A 19 4.26 -5.86 19.03
N LEU A 20 5.32 -5.12 18.70
CA LEU A 20 5.84 -4.04 19.54
C LEU A 20 4.85 -2.87 19.67
N GLN A 21 4.19 -2.46 18.58
CA GLN A 21 3.13 -1.44 18.61
C GLN A 21 1.98 -1.86 19.54
N LYS A 22 1.49 -3.10 19.40
CA LYS A 22 0.42 -3.64 20.25
C LYS A 22 0.82 -3.67 21.72
N GLN A 23 2.05 -4.10 22.00
CA GLN A 23 2.57 -4.12 23.36
C GLN A 23 2.61 -2.71 23.97
N ALA A 24 3.06 -1.70 23.22
CA ALA A 24 3.03 -0.31 23.68
C ALA A 24 1.59 0.18 23.96
N GLN A 25 0.64 -0.11 23.06
CA GLN A 25 -0.77 0.27 23.24
C GLN A 25 -1.46 -0.40 24.43
N LEU A 26 -0.98 -1.57 24.85
CA LEU A 26 -1.49 -2.29 26.02
C LEU A 26 -0.89 -1.80 27.34
N GLN A 27 0.25 -1.11 27.28
CA GLN A 27 1.00 -0.67 28.46
C GLN A 27 0.74 0.79 28.84
N GLU A 28 0.30 1.61 27.88
CA GLU A 28 0.12 3.05 28.07
C GLU A 28 -1.28 3.54 27.64
N GLU A 29 -1.76 4.60 28.28
CA GLU A 29 -3.09 5.14 28.03
C GLU A 29 -3.11 6.27 26.99
N LYS A 30 -2.20 7.25 27.11
CA LYS A 30 -2.11 8.40 26.21
C LYS A 30 -1.22 8.08 25.02
N PHE A 31 -1.54 8.58 23.84
CA PHE A 31 -0.78 8.21 22.64
C PHE A 31 0.66 8.73 22.65
N GLU A 32 0.95 9.89 23.23
CA GLU A 32 2.33 10.35 23.40
C GLU A 32 3.16 9.42 24.30
N ASP A 33 2.52 8.79 25.30
CA ASP A 33 3.17 7.83 26.18
C ASP A 33 3.30 6.47 25.48
N ILE A 34 2.31 6.06 24.69
CA ILE A 34 2.42 4.90 23.78
C ILE A 34 3.61 5.06 22.82
N LEU A 35 3.83 6.26 22.26
CA LEU A 35 4.97 6.52 21.38
C LEU A 35 6.31 6.42 22.12
N LYS A 36 6.40 6.96 23.35
CA LYS A 36 7.60 6.79 24.20
C LYS A 36 7.83 5.32 24.56
N ARG A 37 6.77 4.59 24.88
CA ARG A 37 6.88 3.17 25.20
C ARG A 37 7.31 2.35 23.99
N TYR A 38 6.80 2.69 22.80
CA TYR A 38 7.26 2.10 21.56
C TYR A 38 8.73 2.42 21.27
N LYS A 39 9.22 3.63 21.57
CA LYS A 39 10.67 3.97 21.53
C LYS A 39 11.47 3.00 22.40
N GLU A 40 11.10 2.83 23.67
CA GLU A 40 11.81 1.94 24.60
C GLU A 40 11.83 0.49 24.11
N LEU A 41 10.66 -0.02 23.69
CA LEU A 41 10.53 -1.38 23.16
C LEU A 41 11.35 -1.57 21.89
N PHE A 42 11.24 -0.64 20.93
CA PHE A 42 11.98 -0.70 19.67
C PHE A 42 13.48 -0.70 19.92
N THR A 43 13.99 0.27 20.69
CA THR A 43 15.42 0.46 20.93
C THR A 43 16.02 -0.73 21.68
N SER A 44 15.35 -1.19 22.75
CA SER A 44 15.81 -2.36 23.52
C SER A 44 15.84 -3.63 22.66
N ASN A 45 14.75 -3.91 21.92
CA ASN A 45 14.68 -5.12 21.09
C ASN A 45 15.64 -5.04 19.90
N PHE A 46 15.86 -3.85 19.31
CA PHE A 46 16.83 -3.66 18.23
C PHE A 46 18.24 -4.02 18.68
N PHE A 47 18.74 -3.41 19.76
CA PHE A 47 20.11 -3.68 20.23
C PHE A 47 20.28 -5.11 20.75
N ASN A 48 19.30 -5.65 21.46
CA ASN A 48 19.35 -7.06 21.87
C ASN A 48 19.40 -8.00 20.65
N SER A 49 18.65 -7.69 19.58
CA SER A 49 18.61 -8.52 18.38
C SER A 49 19.89 -8.48 17.55
N LEU A 50 20.71 -7.41 17.68
CA LEU A 50 22.04 -7.33 17.05
C LEU A 50 23.06 -8.27 17.72
N GLU A 51 22.90 -8.55 19.01
CA GLU A 51 23.77 -9.48 19.75
C GLU A 51 23.35 -10.95 19.63
N ASN A 52 22.15 -11.21 19.14
CA ASN A 52 21.66 -12.57 18.96
C ASN A 52 22.19 -13.19 17.65
N PRO A 53 22.52 -14.51 17.65
CA PRO A 53 22.90 -15.21 16.44
C PRO A 53 21.75 -15.24 15.43
N ILE A 54 22.07 -15.34 14.14
CA ILE A 54 21.07 -15.50 13.07
C ILE A 54 20.33 -16.82 13.28
N CYS A 55 19.00 -16.77 13.28
CA CYS A 55 18.17 -17.97 13.46
C CYS A 55 18.07 -18.79 12.16
N GLU A 56 17.72 -20.08 12.27
CA GLU A 56 17.62 -21.02 11.14
C GLU A 56 16.78 -20.47 9.98
N LYS A 57 15.68 -19.78 10.28
CA LYS A 57 14.81 -19.16 9.27
C LYS A 57 15.55 -18.15 8.38
N HIS A 58 16.51 -17.42 8.93
CA HIS A 58 17.18 -16.30 8.27
C HIS A 58 18.62 -16.61 7.88
N ILE A 59 19.08 -17.85 8.05
CA ILE A 59 20.44 -18.26 7.69
C ILE A 59 20.73 -18.10 6.18
N LYS A 60 19.68 -18.13 5.35
CA LYS A 60 19.76 -17.97 3.89
C LYS A 60 19.81 -16.51 3.43
N ILE A 61 19.66 -15.53 4.34
CA ILE A 61 19.77 -14.12 3.98
C ILE A 61 21.20 -13.81 3.56
N LEU A 62 21.36 -13.37 2.32
CA LEU A 62 22.65 -13.00 1.74
C LEU A 62 23.25 -11.80 2.49
N ASN A 63 24.58 -11.84 2.72
CA ASN A 63 25.35 -10.80 3.40
C ASN A 63 24.83 -10.43 4.80
N SER A 64 24.12 -11.36 5.45
CA SER A 64 23.51 -11.16 6.76
C SER A 64 24.51 -10.70 7.82
N GLU A 65 25.69 -11.33 7.88
CA GLU A 65 26.79 -10.95 8.79
C GLU A 65 27.29 -9.52 8.53
N GLN A 66 27.50 -9.15 7.25
CA GLN A 66 27.95 -7.80 6.89
C GLN A 66 26.90 -6.73 7.22
N ILE A 67 25.61 -7.04 7.07
CA ILE A 67 24.51 -6.14 7.46
C ILE A 67 24.54 -5.92 8.98
N ILE A 68 24.69 -6.99 9.77
CA ILE A 68 24.79 -6.91 11.23
C ILE A 68 26.01 -6.08 11.62
N GLU A 69 27.19 -6.35 11.04
CA GLU A 69 28.42 -5.64 11.33
C GLU A 69 28.29 -4.13 11.03
N LYS A 70 27.72 -3.77 9.86
CA LYS A 70 27.47 -2.37 9.49
C LYS A 70 26.51 -1.67 10.44
N LEU A 71 25.46 -2.36 10.91
CA LEU A 71 24.53 -1.81 11.91
C LEU A 71 25.21 -1.63 13.27
N LYS A 72 26.03 -2.59 13.72
CA LYS A 72 26.81 -2.48 14.97
C LYS A 72 27.84 -1.35 14.93
N ASN A 73 28.46 -1.14 13.77
CA ASN A 73 29.49 -0.11 13.57
C ASN A 73 28.92 1.30 13.35
N ASP A 74 27.59 1.46 13.22
CA ASP A 74 26.98 2.78 13.09
C ASP A 74 26.86 3.50 14.43
N ARG A 75 27.92 4.22 14.80
CA ARG A 75 28.00 4.98 16.06
C ARG A 75 26.96 6.10 16.18
N ARG A 76 26.36 6.57 15.07
CA ARG A 76 25.37 7.66 15.10
C ARG A 76 23.94 7.14 15.23
N LEU A 77 23.70 5.89 14.83
CA LEU A 77 22.34 5.33 14.78
C LEU A 77 21.61 5.39 16.13
N VAL A 78 22.31 5.14 17.24
CA VAL A 78 21.73 5.24 18.59
C VAL A 78 21.17 6.65 18.84
N TRP A 79 22.01 7.66 18.65
CA TRP A 79 21.66 9.06 18.87
C TRP A 79 20.57 9.53 17.90
N ASP A 80 20.68 9.17 16.62
CA ASP A 80 19.68 9.52 15.61
C ASP A 80 18.33 8.83 15.87
N LEU A 81 18.32 7.58 16.36
CA LEU A 81 17.09 6.90 16.77
C LEU A 81 16.43 7.62 17.95
N GLU A 82 17.20 7.93 19.00
CA GLU A 82 16.67 8.61 20.18
C GLU A 82 16.05 9.97 19.82
N ASN A 83 16.79 10.79 19.07
CA ASN A 83 16.29 12.09 18.60
C ASN A 83 15.11 11.93 17.67
N PHE A 84 15.13 10.97 16.75
CA PHE A 84 14.05 10.81 15.79
C PHE A 84 12.73 10.45 16.50
N PHE A 85 12.77 9.55 17.49
CA PHE A 85 11.60 9.26 18.31
C PHE A 85 11.12 10.47 19.12
N GLU A 86 12.03 11.22 19.74
CA GLU A 86 11.68 12.43 20.50
C GLU A 86 11.02 13.49 19.61
N ASN A 87 11.57 13.69 18.40
CA ASN A 87 10.97 14.55 17.40
C ASN A 87 9.55 14.10 17.01
N LEU A 88 9.31 12.80 16.82
CA LEU A 88 7.98 12.28 16.49
C LEU A 88 6.97 12.51 17.63
N VAL A 89 7.39 12.31 18.88
CA VAL A 89 6.57 12.62 20.06
C VAL A 89 6.24 14.11 20.13
N GLU A 90 7.22 14.97 19.88
CA GLU A 90 7.03 16.42 19.90
C GLU A 90 6.12 16.90 18.76
N ILE A 91 6.29 16.38 17.55
CA ILE A 91 5.41 16.64 16.41
C ILE A 91 3.96 16.24 16.74
N TYR A 92 3.77 15.08 17.36
CA TYR A 92 2.46 14.64 17.82
C TYR A 92 1.86 15.62 18.84
N LYS A 93 2.63 16.01 19.86
CA LYS A 93 2.20 16.96 20.90
C LYS A 93 1.81 18.32 20.33
N LEU A 94 2.64 18.88 19.46
CA LEU A 94 2.35 20.14 18.77
C LEU A 94 1.04 20.08 17.99
N TRP A 95 0.73 18.94 17.37
CA TRP A 95 -0.54 18.78 16.66
C TRP A 95 -1.73 18.80 17.62
N ILE A 96 -1.70 18.00 18.68
CA ILE A 96 -2.82 17.89 19.62
C ILE A 96 -2.97 19.12 20.52
N SER A 97 -1.93 19.94 20.68
CA SER A 97 -1.99 21.23 21.37
C SER A 97 -2.54 22.37 20.50
N GLY A 98 -2.91 22.10 19.24
CA GLY A 98 -3.47 23.10 18.32
C GLY A 98 -2.42 23.81 17.45
N GLU A 99 -1.16 23.41 17.49
CA GLU A 99 -0.05 23.98 16.71
C GLU A 99 0.27 23.17 15.45
N ALA A 100 -0.77 22.70 14.75
CA ALA A 100 -0.63 21.81 13.58
C ALA A 100 0.31 22.33 12.49
N HIS A 101 0.36 23.65 12.24
CA HIS A 101 1.31 24.24 11.30
C HIS A 101 2.77 23.97 11.70
N LYS A 102 3.11 24.15 12.99
CA LYS A 102 4.45 23.85 13.51
C LYS A 102 4.73 22.36 13.46
N ALA A 103 3.77 21.51 13.81
CA ALA A 103 3.90 20.05 13.68
C ALA A 103 4.26 19.63 12.24
N ILE A 104 3.55 20.17 11.24
CA ILE A 104 3.79 19.90 9.80
C ILE A 104 5.16 20.43 9.37
N SER A 105 5.53 21.64 9.79
CA SER A 105 6.85 22.23 9.50
C SER A 105 7.98 21.38 10.07
N ASN A 106 7.87 21.00 11.34
CA ASN A 106 8.87 20.18 12.03
C ASN A 106 8.98 18.80 11.40
N LEU A 107 7.86 18.14 11.12
CA LEU A 107 7.87 16.85 10.43
C LEU A 107 8.56 16.96 9.06
N THR A 108 8.23 18.00 8.29
CA THR A 108 8.85 18.25 7.00
C THR A 108 10.37 18.37 7.13
N GLU A 109 10.85 19.22 8.05
CA GLU A 109 12.29 19.41 8.30
C GLU A 109 12.99 18.09 8.63
N LYS A 110 12.44 17.30 9.57
CA LYS A 110 13.07 16.04 9.98
C LYS A 110 13.08 15.01 8.87
N LEU A 111 12.01 14.88 8.09
CA LEU A 111 12.00 13.95 6.96
C LEU A 111 13.00 14.37 5.85
N TYR A 112 13.32 15.66 5.70
CA TYR A 112 14.41 16.11 4.82
C TYR A 112 15.79 15.83 5.41
N ALA A 113 16.00 16.16 6.68
CA ALA A 113 17.28 15.95 7.37
C ALA A 113 17.72 14.47 7.30
N TYR A 114 16.78 13.55 7.55
CA TYR A 114 17.02 12.11 7.47
C TYR A 114 16.85 11.51 6.07
N LYS A 115 16.64 12.35 5.03
CA LYS A 115 16.49 11.94 3.62
C LYS A 115 15.38 10.91 3.40
N LEU A 116 14.29 11.00 4.16
CA LEU A 116 13.14 10.08 4.10
C LEU A 116 12.10 10.46 3.04
N LEU A 117 12.15 11.66 2.45
CA LEU A 117 11.25 12.12 1.38
C LEU A 117 11.75 11.85 -0.05
N LYS A 118 12.88 11.17 -0.23
CA LYS A 118 13.44 10.94 -1.57
C LYS A 118 12.56 9.98 -2.38
N TYR A 119 11.94 10.51 -3.45
CA TYR A 119 11.09 9.73 -4.37
C TYR A 119 11.85 8.63 -5.12
N ASN A 120 13.12 8.87 -5.45
CA ASN A 120 13.90 7.94 -6.29
C ASN A 120 14.31 6.66 -5.58
N ASP A 121 14.30 6.63 -4.25
CA ASP A 121 14.82 5.49 -3.49
C ASP A 121 13.86 4.29 -3.50
N ASN A 122 12.69 4.39 -4.15
CA ASN A 122 11.64 3.36 -4.21
C ASN A 122 10.55 3.73 -5.25
N LYS A 123 10.90 3.85 -6.53
CA LYS A 123 9.94 4.24 -7.59
C LYS A 123 8.74 3.29 -7.60
N PHE A 124 7.56 3.81 -7.27
CA PHE A 124 6.31 3.05 -7.33
C PHE A 124 5.65 3.25 -8.70
N ASP A 125 5.65 2.21 -9.53
CA ASP A 125 4.91 2.26 -10.80
C ASP A 125 3.43 1.90 -10.61
N ILE A 126 2.59 2.93 -10.53
CA ILE A 126 1.13 2.77 -10.42
C ILE A 126 0.51 2.13 -11.67
N GLN A 127 1.15 2.24 -12.84
CA GLN A 127 0.61 1.82 -14.13
C GLN A 127 0.74 0.30 -14.38
N ASN A 128 1.45 -0.41 -13.51
CA ASN A 128 1.61 -1.88 -13.59
C ASN A 128 0.62 -2.60 -12.65
N ARG A 129 -0.37 -1.87 -12.13
CA ARG A 129 -1.16 -2.32 -10.99
C ARG A 129 -2.64 -2.00 -11.21
N LEU A 130 -3.49 -3.01 -11.02
CA LEU A 130 -4.92 -2.82 -10.78
C LEU A 130 -5.16 -2.56 -9.29
N PHE A 131 -6.11 -1.67 -9.01
CA PHE A 131 -6.63 -1.41 -7.68
C PHE A 131 -8.14 -1.56 -7.67
N PHE A 132 -8.72 -1.58 -6.49
CA PHE A 132 -10.13 -1.79 -6.28
C PHE A 132 -10.69 -0.87 -5.22
N ARG A 133 -11.99 -0.64 -5.32
CA ARG A 133 -12.76 0.08 -4.32
C ARG A 133 -14.09 -0.62 -4.09
N GLY A 134 -14.53 -0.60 -2.84
CA GLY A 134 -15.90 -0.94 -2.46
C GLY A 134 -16.65 0.29 -1.96
N ARG A 135 -17.96 0.31 -2.14
CA ARG A 135 -18.88 1.26 -1.50
C ARG A 135 -20.14 0.53 -1.10
N LYS A 136 -20.70 0.87 0.06
CA LYS A 136 -22.02 0.36 0.47
C LYS A 136 -23.09 0.93 -0.48
N GLU A 137 -23.91 0.05 -1.04
CA GLU A 137 -24.86 0.29 -2.14
C GLU A 137 -25.84 1.43 -1.86
N GLY A 138 -26.39 1.53 -0.63
CA GLY A 138 -27.15 2.70 -0.17
C GLY A 138 -28.13 3.27 -1.21
N ASN A 139 -28.16 4.61 -1.37
CA ASN A 139 -28.90 5.31 -2.44
C ASN A 139 -28.00 5.60 -3.67
N ILE A 140 -26.96 4.79 -3.89
CA ILE A 140 -25.96 5.08 -4.92
C ILE A 140 -26.50 4.69 -6.30
N ILE A 141 -26.28 5.54 -7.30
CA ILE A 141 -26.53 5.21 -8.71
C ILE A 141 -25.33 4.37 -9.19
N TYR A 142 -25.57 3.25 -9.87
CA TYR A 142 -24.53 2.33 -10.37
C TYR A 142 -23.67 2.97 -11.50
N ASN A 143 -22.88 3.99 -11.18
CA ASN A 143 -22.01 4.68 -12.13
C ASN A 143 -20.59 4.87 -11.59
N LYS A 144 -19.67 5.22 -12.50
CA LYS A 144 -18.24 5.38 -12.20
C LYS A 144 -17.91 6.60 -11.34
N TYR A 145 -18.71 7.67 -11.44
CA TYR A 145 -18.52 8.88 -10.64
C TYR A 145 -18.78 8.61 -9.16
N ASP A 146 -19.78 7.79 -8.86
CA ASP A 146 -20.07 7.38 -7.49
C ASP A 146 -18.96 6.50 -6.91
N MET A 147 -18.22 5.75 -7.73
CA MET A 147 -17.03 5.01 -7.27
C MET A 147 -15.77 5.87 -7.14
N PHE A 148 -15.76 7.08 -7.69
CA PHE A 148 -14.63 8.00 -7.59
C PHE A 148 -14.59 8.70 -6.22
N HIS A 149 -13.75 9.73 -6.04
CA HIS A 149 -13.69 10.46 -4.77
C HIS A 149 -15.01 11.19 -4.47
N ILE A 150 -15.24 11.53 -3.19
CA ILE A 150 -16.43 12.31 -2.80
C ILE A 150 -16.45 13.66 -3.54
N PRO A 151 -17.59 14.12 -4.08
CA PRO A 151 -17.67 15.43 -4.74
C PRO A 151 -17.22 16.60 -3.85
N TYR A 152 -16.65 17.65 -4.43
CA TYR A 152 -16.18 18.82 -3.68
C TYR A 152 -17.30 19.64 -3.02
N ASP A 153 -18.55 19.50 -3.47
CA ASP A 153 -19.75 20.06 -2.87
C ASP A 153 -20.38 19.15 -1.80
N LYS A 154 -19.87 17.92 -1.63
CA LYS A 154 -20.34 16.96 -0.62
C LYS A 154 -19.28 16.66 0.45
N ARG A 155 -18.45 17.65 0.80
CA ARG A 155 -17.34 17.52 1.77
C ARG A 155 -17.77 17.06 3.16
N TYR A 156 -19.02 17.32 3.55
CA TYR A 156 -19.60 16.83 4.80
C TYR A 156 -19.66 15.29 4.89
N LEU A 157 -19.53 14.58 3.77
CA LEU A 157 -19.43 13.12 3.72
C LEU A 157 -18.01 12.59 3.94
N VAL A 158 -16.99 13.46 3.94
CA VAL A 158 -15.58 13.07 4.13
C VAL A 158 -15.38 12.66 5.59
N LYS A 159 -15.19 11.36 5.81
CA LYS A 159 -14.90 10.79 7.13
C LYS A 159 -13.43 10.92 7.50
N ASN A 160 -13.15 10.89 8.80
CA ASN A 160 -11.80 10.79 9.33
C ASN A 160 -11.20 9.41 8.98
N GLN A 161 -10.11 9.39 8.23
CA GLN A 161 -9.34 8.20 7.88
C GLN A 161 -7.86 8.41 8.22
N ARG A 162 -7.08 7.32 8.26
CA ARG A 162 -5.66 7.33 8.64
C ARG A 162 -4.87 8.40 7.88
N PHE A 163 -4.87 8.34 6.56
CA PHE A 163 -4.20 9.33 5.71
C PHE A 163 -5.21 10.32 5.12
N SER A 164 -6.11 10.88 5.94
CA SER A 164 -7.10 11.87 5.50
C SER A 164 -6.65 13.32 5.72
N LEU A 165 -7.39 14.25 5.13
CA LEU A 165 -7.37 15.67 5.48
C LEU A 165 -8.82 16.08 5.71
N SER A 166 -9.09 16.76 6.82
CA SER A 166 -10.46 17.15 7.20
C SER A 166 -11.14 17.93 6.06
N GLY A 167 -12.32 17.46 5.65
CA GLY A 167 -13.12 18.08 4.58
C GLY A 167 -12.50 18.04 3.17
N TYR A 168 -11.38 17.33 2.96
CA TYR A 168 -10.76 17.18 1.66
C TYR A 168 -11.04 15.78 1.08
N PRO A 169 -11.75 15.68 -0.07
CA PRO A 169 -11.97 14.39 -0.69
C PRO A 169 -10.67 13.75 -1.19
N LEU A 170 -10.41 12.53 -0.73
CA LEU A 170 -9.32 11.68 -1.19
C LEU A 170 -9.88 10.40 -1.82
N LEU A 171 -9.09 9.76 -2.67
CA LEU A 171 -9.46 8.51 -3.34
C LEU A 171 -8.74 7.34 -2.67
N TYR A 172 -9.49 6.55 -1.89
CA TYR A 172 -9.00 5.36 -1.21
C TYR A 172 -9.27 4.11 -2.06
N LEU A 173 -8.21 3.35 -2.31
CA LEU A 173 -8.21 2.11 -3.08
C LEU A 173 -7.39 1.04 -2.37
N ASN A 174 -7.60 -0.23 -2.70
CA ASN A 174 -6.74 -1.34 -2.27
C ASN A 174 -6.31 -2.19 -3.46
N ARG A 175 -5.19 -2.91 -3.35
CA ARG A 175 -4.67 -3.83 -4.37
C ARG A 175 -5.45 -5.13 -4.54
N SER A 176 -6.34 -5.46 -3.60
CA SER A 176 -7.24 -6.61 -3.66
C SER A 176 -8.62 -6.27 -3.07
N LEU A 177 -9.66 -7.00 -3.48
CA LEU A 177 -10.97 -6.90 -2.83
C LEU A 177 -10.97 -7.53 -1.45
N LYS A 178 -10.07 -8.47 -1.18
CA LYS A 178 -9.81 -8.94 0.19
C LYS A 178 -9.41 -7.76 1.10
N GLY A 179 -8.52 -6.89 0.63
CA GLY A 179 -8.15 -5.70 1.37
C GLY A 179 -9.29 -4.70 1.49
N VAL A 180 -10.07 -4.51 0.42
CA VAL A 180 -11.32 -3.72 0.49
C VAL A 180 -12.28 -4.27 1.55
N LYS A 181 -12.47 -5.59 1.64
CA LYS A 181 -13.30 -6.26 2.67
C LYS A 181 -12.89 -5.82 4.08
N ALA A 182 -11.58 -5.91 4.35
CA ALA A 182 -11.02 -5.58 5.64
C ALA A 182 -11.18 -4.09 5.97
N GLU A 183 -10.91 -3.20 5.01
CA GLU A 183 -11.03 -1.73 5.19
C GLU A 183 -12.49 -1.25 5.32
N LEU A 184 -13.44 -1.96 4.72
CA LEU A 184 -14.86 -1.63 4.85
C LEU A 184 -15.56 -2.38 5.99
N GLU A 185 -14.86 -3.28 6.69
CA GLU A 185 -15.45 -4.17 7.71
C GLU A 185 -16.69 -4.91 7.14
N ILE A 186 -16.55 -5.44 5.92
CA ILE A 186 -17.61 -6.23 5.29
C ILE A 186 -17.61 -7.61 5.93
N ASP A 187 -18.67 -7.89 6.68
CA ASP A 187 -18.97 -9.23 7.21
C ASP A 187 -19.63 -10.10 6.11
N ASP A 188 -20.67 -10.87 6.42
CA ASP A 188 -21.28 -11.80 5.45
C ASP A 188 -22.19 -11.12 4.40
N ASN A 189 -22.60 -9.86 4.65
CA ASN A 189 -23.51 -9.10 3.78
C ASN A 189 -22.79 -8.43 2.58
N ILE A 190 -22.06 -9.21 1.81
CA ILE A 190 -21.33 -8.74 0.63
C ILE A 190 -22.24 -8.12 -0.44
N SER A 191 -23.50 -8.56 -0.54
CA SER A 191 -24.48 -8.03 -1.51
C SER A 191 -24.83 -6.56 -1.27
N GLU A 192 -24.64 -6.02 -0.06
CA GLU A 192 -24.87 -4.60 0.23
C GLU A 192 -23.75 -3.68 -0.31
N PHE A 193 -22.78 -4.22 -1.05
CA PHE A 193 -21.61 -3.49 -1.52
C PHE A 193 -21.42 -3.60 -3.03
N LEU A 194 -21.02 -2.47 -3.61
CA LEU A 194 -20.61 -2.32 -4.99
C LEU A 194 -19.10 -2.24 -5.07
N PHE A 195 -18.53 -2.88 -6.08
CA PHE A 195 -17.09 -2.96 -6.29
C PHE A 195 -16.71 -2.51 -7.70
N SER A 196 -15.57 -1.81 -7.81
CA SER A 196 -15.00 -1.43 -9.10
C SER A 196 -13.50 -1.57 -9.10
N SER A 197 -12.94 -1.88 -10.27
CA SER A 197 -11.51 -1.83 -10.53
C SER A 197 -11.09 -0.46 -11.04
N PHE A 198 -9.83 -0.11 -10.76
CA PHE A 198 -9.18 1.15 -11.08
C PHE A 198 -7.81 0.87 -11.71
N TYR A 199 -7.60 1.41 -12.91
CA TYR A 199 -6.32 1.37 -13.61
C TYR A 199 -5.89 2.78 -14.02
N PHE A 200 -4.63 3.13 -13.77
CA PHE A 200 -4.11 4.48 -14.02
C PHE A 200 -3.28 4.50 -15.29
N ARG A 201 -3.69 5.34 -16.25
CA ARG A 201 -3.00 5.47 -17.55
C ARG A 201 -1.76 6.35 -17.47
N ARG A 202 -1.62 7.18 -16.44
CA ARG A 202 -0.45 8.03 -16.20
C ARG A 202 0.28 7.60 -14.93
N GLY A 203 1.59 7.83 -14.92
CA GLY A 203 2.41 7.68 -13.73
C GLY A 203 2.00 8.70 -12.65
N ALA A 204 2.31 8.39 -11.40
CA ALA A 204 2.03 9.26 -10.26
C ALA A 204 3.20 9.24 -9.28
N LYS A 205 3.47 10.39 -8.66
CA LYS A 205 4.48 10.52 -7.60
C LYS A 205 3.92 10.00 -6.28
N ILE A 206 3.96 8.69 -6.10
CA ILE A 206 3.44 8.01 -4.91
C ILE A 206 4.53 7.82 -3.85
N TYR A 207 4.23 8.19 -2.61
CA TYR A 207 5.09 7.88 -1.47
C TYR A 207 4.86 6.43 -1.03
N ARG A 208 5.88 5.58 -1.21
CA ARG A 208 5.80 4.14 -0.93
C ARG A 208 6.22 3.82 0.50
N MET A 209 5.25 3.47 1.35
CA MET A 209 5.40 3.01 2.73
C MET A 209 5.41 1.48 2.79
N VAL A 210 6.51 0.88 2.35
CA VAL A 210 6.79 -0.56 2.52
C VAL A 210 7.89 -0.76 3.56
N ASN A 211 7.96 -1.95 4.14
CA ASN A 211 9.08 -2.33 5.00
C ASN A 211 10.41 -2.07 4.26
N PRO A 212 11.28 -1.19 4.76
CA PRO A 212 12.52 -0.83 4.07
C PRO A 212 13.56 -1.96 4.02
N PHE A 213 13.32 -3.08 4.71
CA PHE A 213 14.15 -4.29 4.66
C PHE A 213 13.54 -5.41 3.83
N LYS A 214 12.35 -5.22 3.21
CA LYS A 214 11.65 -6.25 2.44
C LYS A 214 12.54 -6.96 1.42
N GLU A 215 13.31 -6.20 0.63
CA GLU A 215 14.18 -6.73 -0.43
C GLU A 215 15.22 -7.73 0.08
N ILE A 216 15.64 -7.63 1.35
CA ILE A 216 16.62 -8.54 1.97
C ILE A 216 16.01 -9.93 2.22
N TYR A 217 14.67 -10.04 2.25
CA TYR A 217 13.96 -11.31 2.41
C TYR A 217 13.56 -11.94 1.08
N ASP A 218 13.44 -11.15 0.02
CA ASP A 218 13.04 -11.61 -1.32
C ASP A 218 14.24 -12.18 -2.13
N SER A 219 15.46 -12.09 -1.58
CA SER A 219 16.73 -12.23 -2.30
C SER A 219 17.27 -13.65 -2.44
N VAL A 220 16.47 -14.58 -2.93
CA VAL A 220 17.01 -15.86 -3.41
C VAL A 220 17.63 -15.70 -4.82
N GLU A 221 17.27 -14.65 -5.57
CA GLU A 221 17.58 -14.56 -7.01
C GLU A 221 18.35 -13.30 -7.46
N ASP A 222 18.45 -12.22 -6.67
CA ASP A 222 19.09 -10.96 -7.11
C ASP A 222 20.33 -10.60 -6.27
N ILE A 223 21.43 -11.27 -6.60
CA ILE A 223 22.72 -11.23 -5.89
C ILE A 223 23.36 -9.82 -5.93
N GLY A 224 23.13 -9.03 -6.98
CA GLY A 224 23.87 -7.79 -7.25
C GLY A 224 23.52 -6.59 -6.35
N ALA A 225 22.25 -6.41 -5.98
CA ALA A 225 21.80 -5.20 -5.29
C ALA A 225 22.08 -5.20 -3.77
N ILE A 226 22.12 -6.37 -3.13
CA ILE A 226 22.33 -6.50 -1.67
C ILE A 226 23.81 -6.43 -1.28
N LEU A 227 24.71 -6.77 -2.20
CA LEU A 227 26.16 -6.77 -1.97
C LEU A 227 26.73 -5.39 -1.55
N ASN A 228 26.03 -4.27 -1.81
CA ASN A 228 26.58 -2.93 -1.66
C ASN A 228 25.82 -1.98 -0.70
N LEU A 229 24.97 -2.50 0.21
CA LEU A 229 24.31 -1.63 1.19
C LEU A 229 25.33 -0.94 2.09
N THR A 230 25.42 0.38 2.01
CA THR A 230 26.31 1.19 2.86
C THR A 230 25.73 1.35 4.26
N ILE A 231 26.57 1.68 5.25
CA ILE A 231 26.12 2.01 6.62
C ILE A 231 25.04 3.10 6.58
N ASN A 232 25.22 4.16 5.78
CA ASN A 232 24.25 5.25 5.65
C ASN A 232 22.89 4.78 5.08
N GLU A 233 22.87 3.81 4.17
CA GLU A 233 21.61 3.31 3.62
C GLU A 233 20.89 2.42 4.64
N LEU A 234 21.62 1.57 5.37
CA LEU A 234 21.06 0.78 6.46
C LEU A 234 20.51 1.67 7.58
N HIS A 235 21.26 2.69 7.99
CA HIS A 235 20.83 3.72 8.94
C HIS A 235 19.47 4.30 8.54
N LYS A 236 19.37 4.78 7.31
CA LYS A 236 18.15 5.36 6.76
C LYS A 236 17.00 4.36 6.71
N ARG A 237 17.27 3.08 6.38
CA ARG A 237 16.27 2.01 6.41
C ARG A 237 15.74 1.79 7.83
N VAL A 238 16.57 1.83 8.87
CA VAL A 238 16.12 1.73 10.27
C VAL A 238 15.21 2.92 10.64
N LEU A 239 15.62 4.16 10.35
CA LEU A 239 14.79 5.34 10.62
C LEU A 239 13.48 5.32 9.83
N LYS A 240 13.50 4.87 8.57
CA LYS A 240 12.31 4.69 7.75
C LYS A 240 11.37 3.63 8.33
N LEU A 241 11.90 2.57 8.95
CA LEU A 241 11.10 1.54 9.63
C LEU A 241 10.40 2.16 10.85
N VAL A 242 11.10 2.95 11.66
CA VAL A 242 10.50 3.69 12.79
C VAL A 242 9.37 4.61 12.30
N PHE A 243 9.64 5.41 11.26
CA PHE A 243 8.65 6.35 10.73
C PHE A 243 7.41 5.64 10.15
N LEU A 244 7.63 4.56 9.40
CA LEU A 244 6.56 3.73 8.85
C LEU A 244 5.67 3.19 9.98
N ASN A 245 6.27 2.62 11.02
CA ASN A 245 5.51 1.99 12.10
C ASN A 245 4.80 3.00 13.00
N THR A 246 5.36 4.17 13.25
CA THR A 246 4.66 5.24 14.00
C THR A 246 3.43 5.76 13.26
N CYS A 247 3.38 5.63 11.93
CA CYS A 247 2.20 5.96 11.12
C CYS A 247 1.16 4.81 11.02
N LEU A 248 1.51 3.59 11.45
CA LEU A 248 0.72 2.38 11.19
C LEU A 248 0.15 1.71 12.46
N PHE A 249 0.13 2.40 13.59
CA PHE A 249 -0.57 1.94 14.78
C PHE A 249 -2.05 1.61 14.46
N GLU A 250 -2.51 0.42 14.87
CA GLU A 250 -3.93 0.04 14.76
C GLU A 250 -4.79 0.96 15.63
N LYS A 251 -6.06 1.15 15.24
CA LYS A 251 -7.04 1.80 16.12
C LYS A 251 -7.12 0.99 17.42
N ARG A 252 -7.04 1.65 18.57
CA ARG A 252 -7.27 0.98 19.85
C ARG A 252 -8.65 0.33 19.92
N LEU A 253 -8.72 -0.85 20.54
CA LEU A 253 -9.98 -1.59 20.69
C LEU A 253 -11.06 -0.78 21.43
N GLN A 254 -10.69 0.01 22.44
CA GLN A 254 -11.64 0.89 23.12
C GLN A 254 -12.22 1.97 22.20
N HIS A 255 -11.40 2.56 21.32
CA HIS A 255 -11.83 3.55 20.34
C HIS A 255 -12.78 2.94 19.31
N ILE A 256 -12.51 1.71 18.84
CA ILE A 256 -13.41 0.96 17.95
C ILE A 256 -14.76 0.67 18.66
N LYS A 257 -14.73 0.23 19.93
CA LYS A 257 -15.94 -0.05 20.71
C LYS A 257 -16.80 1.20 20.93
N LEU A 258 -16.18 2.36 21.13
CA LEU A 258 -16.88 3.64 21.25
C LEU A 258 -17.50 4.08 19.92
N GLU A 259 -16.76 3.96 18.81
CA GLU A 259 -17.29 4.27 17.46
C GLU A 259 -18.52 3.39 17.15
N LYS A 260 -18.47 2.09 17.46
CA LYS A 260 -19.61 1.17 17.28
C LYS A 260 -20.83 1.51 18.14
N LYS A 261 -20.65 2.23 19.24
CA LYS A 261 -21.73 2.76 20.09
C LYS A 261 -22.26 4.12 19.60
N GLY A 262 -21.77 4.64 18.47
CA GLY A 262 -22.21 5.90 17.88
C GLY A 262 -21.47 7.14 18.40
N PHE A 263 -20.41 6.97 19.20
CA PHE A 263 -19.60 8.11 19.62
C PHE A 263 -18.73 8.63 18.47
N ASN A 264 -18.58 9.95 18.39
CA ASN A 264 -17.55 10.53 17.54
C ASN A 264 -16.18 10.32 18.19
N VAL A 265 -15.31 9.57 17.54
CA VAL A 265 -14.02 9.17 18.09
C VAL A 265 -12.89 9.89 17.36
N PHE A 266 -12.06 10.59 18.13
CA PHE A 266 -10.78 11.06 17.66
C PHE A 266 -9.74 9.94 17.75
N TYR A 267 -9.23 9.49 16.61
CA TYR A 267 -8.16 8.50 16.55
C TYR A 267 -6.80 9.18 16.69
N GLU A 268 -6.25 9.16 17.89
CA GLU A 268 -4.92 9.71 18.18
C GLU A 268 -3.84 9.13 17.27
N GLU A 269 -3.99 7.85 16.89
CA GLU A 269 -3.07 7.12 16.01
C GLU A 269 -3.03 7.68 14.58
N TYR A 270 -3.98 8.56 14.21
CA TYR A 270 -4.05 9.17 12.88
C TYR A 270 -3.31 10.50 12.79
N VAL A 271 -2.87 11.08 13.90
CA VAL A 271 -2.19 12.39 13.91
C VAL A 271 -0.94 12.41 13.03
N LEU A 272 0.03 11.52 13.27
CA LEU A 272 1.27 11.47 12.47
C LEU A 272 1.01 11.11 10.99
N PRO A 273 0.14 10.13 10.67
CA PRO A 273 -0.31 9.87 9.30
C PRO A 273 -0.91 11.09 8.57
N GLN A 274 -1.76 11.86 9.24
CA GLN A 274 -2.41 13.04 8.64
C GLN A 274 -1.42 14.20 8.47
N ALA A 275 -0.49 14.37 9.42
CA ALA A 275 0.63 15.29 9.26
C ALA A 275 1.50 14.91 8.06
N LEU A 276 1.78 13.61 7.86
CA LEU A 276 2.48 13.12 6.66
C LEU A 276 1.70 13.41 5.38
N THR A 277 0.38 13.21 5.37
CA THR A 277 -0.47 13.57 4.21
C THR A 277 -0.31 15.05 3.85
N GLN A 278 -0.29 15.95 4.84
CA GLN A 278 -0.04 17.38 4.61
C GLN A 278 1.35 17.64 4.03
N VAL A 279 2.40 17.06 4.61
CA VAL A 279 3.78 17.18 4.11
C VAL A 279 3.86 16.75 2.65
N LEU A 280 3.32 15.57 2.33
CA LEU A 280 3.40 15.00 0.98
C LEU A 280 2.63 15.85 -0.04
N LYS A 281 1.47 16.37 0.34
CA LYS A 281 0.69 17.29 -0.52
C LYS A 281 1.45 18.58 -0.80
N ILE A 282 2.07 19.19 0.22
CA ILE A 282 2.95 20.38 0.05
C ILE A 282 4.12 20.05 -0.89
N ARG A 283 4.69 18.84 -0.77
CA ARG A 283 5.80 18.34 -1.60
C ARG A 283 5.38 17.71 -2.93
N LYS A 284 4.15 17.99 -3.36
CA LYS A 284 3.59 17.62 -4.68
C LYS A 284 3.68 16.12 -4.97
N PHE A 285 3.52 15.28 -3.94
CA PHE A 285 3.21 13.87 -4.14
C PHE A 285 1.73 13.75 -4.52
N ASP A 286 1.42 12.74 -5.32
CA ASP A 286 0.06 12.45 -5.79
C ASP A 286 -0.67 11.45 -4.88
N GLY A 287 0.04 10.78 -3.97
CA GLY A 287 -0.58 9.85 -3.04
C GLY A 287 0.40 9.06 -2.17
N ILE A 288 -0.16 8.11 -1.42
CA ILE A 288 0.55 7.24 -0.46
C ILE A 288 0.14 5.79 -0.73
N PHE A 289 1.13 4.89 -0.79
CA PHE A 289 0.92 3.44 -0.87
C PHE A 289 1.43 2.78 0.42
N TYR A 290 0.57 2.07 1.15
CA TYR A 290 0.86 1.60 2.51
C TYR A 290 0.12 0.29 2.87
N PRO A 291 0.64 -0.51 3.82
CA PRO A 291 -0.03 -1.73 4.26
C PRO A 291 -1.35 -1.44 4.98
N SER A 292 -2.36 -2.29 4.78
CA SER A 292 -3.55 -2.25 5.63
C SER A 292 -3.19 -2.60 7.07
N THR A 293 -3.63 -1.78 8.03
CA THR A 293 -3.46 -2.11 9.45
C THR A 293 -4.46 -3.18 9.91
N ARG A 294 -5.48 -3.50 9.11
CA ARG A 294 -6.53 -4.48 9.46
C ARG A 294 -6.20 -5.91 9.01
N ILE A 295 -5.15 -6.08 8.23
CA ILE A 295 -4.74 -7.38 7.71
C ILE A 295 -3.55 -7.88 8.53
N ASN A 296 -3.68 -9.09 9.06
CA ASN A 296 -2.68 -9.77 9.89
C ASN A 296 -2.08 -10.98 9.14
N GLU A 297 -1.92 -10.82 7.83
CA GLU A 297 -1.38 -11.85 6.96
C GLU A 297 -0.03 -11.40 6.42
N TYR A 298 0.93 -12.31 6.52
CA TYR A 298 2.31 -12.08 6.11
C TYR A 298 2.75 -13.24 5.22
N ASN A 299 3.77 -13.01 4.41
CA ASN A 299 4.45 -14.10 3.73
C ASN A 299 5.22 -14.99 4.73
N GLU A 300 5.85 -16.04 4.24
CA GLU A 300 6.68 -16.94 5.04
C GLU A 300 7.77 -16.20 5.82
N ASN A 301 8.27 -15.07 5.31
CA ASN A 301 9.26 -14.20 5.93
C ASN A 301 8.68 -13.20 6.93
N TYR A 302 7.37 -13.27 7.22
CA TYR A 302 6.66 -12.35 8.11
C TYR A 302 6.63 -10.88 7.64
N ILE A 303 6.78 -10.68 6.33
CA ILE A 303 6.64 -9.39 5.65
C ILE A 303 5.23 -9.28 5.05
N ALA A 304 4.65 -8.07 5.12
CA ALA A 304 3.32 -7.80 4.59
C ALA A 304 3.31 -7.88 3.06
N ASP A 305 2.28 -8.51 2.51
CA ASP A 305 2.11 -8.67 1.07
C ASP A 305 1.47 -7.42 0.45
N GLU A 306 2.15 -6.85 -0.55
CA GLU A 306 1.71 -5.66 -1.29
C GLU A 306 0.40 -5.87 -2.07
N ILE A 307 -0.05 -7.11 -2.25
CA ILE A 307 -1.36 -7.41 -2.84
C ILE A 307 -2.53 -6.88 -2.00
N ASN A 308 -2.30 -6.63 -0.71
CA ASN A 308 -3.32 -6.17 0.23
C ASN A 308 -3.10 -4.72 0.68
N PHE A 309 -2.18 -4.01 0.03
CA PHE A 309 -1.84 -2.64 0.39
C PHE A 309 -2.89 -1.66 -0.13
N ASN A 310 -3.06 -0.58 0.61
CA ASN A 310 -3.90 0.54 0.28
C ASN A 310 -3.12 1.55 -0.58
N LEU A 311 -3.84 2.20 -1.48
CA LEU A 311 -3.41 3.40 -2.19
C LEU A 311 -4.38 4.53 -1.84
N VAL A 312 -3.84 5.67 -1.41
CA VAL A 312 -4.61 6.90 -1.23
C VAL A 312 -4.06 7.94 -2.17
N LEU A 313 -4.88 8.36 -3.13
CA LEU A 313 -4.54 9.45 -4.04
C LEU A 313 -5.08 10.77 -3.54
N PHE A 314 -4.41 11.85 -3.95
CA PHE A 314 -4.69 13.23 -3.61
C PHE A 314 -5.27 13.95 -4.85
N PRO A 315 -6.59 13.87 -5.12
CA PRO A 315 -7.21 14.61 -6.21
C PRO A 315 -6.87 16.10 -6.13
N LYS A 316 -6.65 16.75 -7.28
CA LYS A 316 -6.42 18.19 -7.38
C LYS A 316 -7.76 18.92 -7.33
N TYR A 317 -7.94 19.82 -6.36
CA TYR A 317 -9.14 20.63 -6.27
C TYR A 317 -9.32 21.49 -7.53
N GLN A 318 -10.54 21.50 -8.06
CA GLN A 318 -10.95 22.28 -9.22
C GLN A 318 -12.20 23.09 -8.83
N GLU A 319 -12.11 24.42 -8.88
CA GLU A 319 -13.15 25.33 -8.38
C GLU A 319 -14.49 25.15 -9.12
N ASN A 320 -14.46 25.02 -10.45
CA ASN A 320 -15.64 24.96 -11.31
C ASN A 320 -16.12 23.53 -11.60
N ARG A 321 -15.66 22.53 -10.84
CA ARG A 321 -15.98 21.11 -11.06
C ARG A 321 -16.33 20.42 -9.75
N HIS A 322 -17.08 19.32 -9.83
CA HIS A 322 -17.38 18.48 -8.67
C HIS A 322 -16.25 17.49 -8.35
N TYR A 323 -15.42 17.16 -9.35
CA TYR A 323 -14.40 16.13 -9.29
C TYR A 323 -13.09 16.61 -9.92
N ASP A 324 -12.00 15.89 -9.66
CA ASP A 324 -10.74 16.03 -10.40
C ASP A 324 -10.89 15.37 -11.78
N ASN A 325 -11.24 16.17 -12.79
CA ASN A 325 -11.46 15.68 -14.15
C ASN A 325 -10.18 15.10 -14.77
N GLU A 326 -9.00 15.67 -14.48
CA GLU A 326 -7.75 15.20 -15.06
C GLU A 326 -7.45 13.78 -14.55
N LEU A 327 -7.61 13.56 -13.24
CA LEU A 327 -7.44 12.24 -12.65
C LEU A 327 -8.50 11.27 -13.17
N PHE A 328 -9.76 11.68 -13.26
CA PHE A 328 -10.85 10.83 -13.73
C PHE A 328 -10.65 10.38 -15.19
N GLU A 329 -10.32 11.28 -16.11
CA GLU A 329 -10.09 10.97 -17.53
C GLU A 329 -8.87 10.05 -17.75
N ASN A 330 -7.86 10.17 -16.88
CA ASN A 330 -6.67 9.33 -16.94
C ASN A 330 -6.79 8.03 -16.11
N THR A 331 -7.98 7.73 -15.60
CA THR A 331 -8.26 6.53 -14.81
C THR A 331 -9.34 5.70 -15.48
N GLU A 332 -9.02 4.44 -15.79
CA GLU A 332 -10.03 3.47 -16.19
C GLU A 332 -10.70 2.89 -14.94
N ILE A 333 -11.99 3.24 -14.77
CA ILE A 333 -12.86 2.71 -13.72
C ILE A 333 -13.84 1.72 -14.37
N SER A 334 -13.96 0.51 -13.82
CA SER A 334 -14.99 -0.44 -14.26
C SER A 334 -16.40 0.04 -13.89
N SER A 335 -17.42 -0.55 -14.50
CA SER A 335 -18.77 -0.40 -13.95
C SER A 335 -18.81 -1.01 -12.53
N PRO A 336 -19.59 -0.43 -11.60
CA PRO A 336 -19.79 -1.03 -10.28
C PRO A 336 -20.50 -2.38 -10.40
N LEU A 337 -20.00 -3.40 -9.70
CA LEU A 337 -20.60 -4.72 -9.61
C LEU A 337 -20.97 -5.02 -8.16
N SER A 338 -22.20 -5.49 -7.95
CA SER A 338 -22.65 -6.15 -6.72
C SER A 338 -22.33 -7.65 -6.78
N TYR A 339 -22.46 -8.34 -5.64
CA TYR A 339 -22.43 -9.80 -5.65
C TYR A 339 -23.62 -10.41 -6.40
N ASP A 340 -24.78 -9.75 -6.39
CA ASP A 340 -25.99 -10.27 -6.99
C ASP A 340 -25.92 -10.27 -8.53
N ASP A 341 -25.17 -9.33 -9.12
CA ASP A 341 -24.85 -9.33 -10.56
C ASP A 341 -24.17 -10.64 -10.98
N LEU A 342 -23.45 -11.31 -10.07
CA LEU A 342 -22.69 -12.52 -10.36
C LEU A 342 -23.52 -13.80 -10.36
N LYS A 343 -24.74 -13.78 -9.79
CA LYS A 343 -25.60 -14.98 -9.72
C LYS A 343 -26.01 -15.51 -11.10
N SER A 344 -25.92 -14.66 -12.13
CA SER A 344 -26.28 -14.95 -13.52
C SER A 344 -25.08 -15.12 -14.47
N HIS A 345 -23.84 -15.02 -13.96
CA HIS A 345 -22.63 -15.00 -14.80
C HIS A 345 -21.76 -16.24 -14.59
N ASP A 346 -21.24 -16.77 -15.70
CA ASP A 346 -20.15 -17.75 -15.66
C ASP A 346 -18.86 -17.08 -15.17
N PHE A 347 -18.19 -17.73 -14.22
CA PHE A 347 -16.93 -17.25 -13.69
C PHE A 347 -15.77 -17.59 -14.64
N PRO A 348 -14.84 -16.65 -14.89
CA PRO A 348 -13.64 -16.93 -15.65
C PRO A 348 -12.86 -18.11 -15.07
N LYS A 349 -12.69 -19.15 -15.86
CA LYS A 349 -11.89 -20.33 -15.60
C LYS A 349 -10.46 -20.09 -16.06
N GLU A 350 -9.54 -20.93 -15.59
CA GLU A 350 -8.11 -20.84 -15.94
C GLU A 350 -7.89 -20.91 -17.46
N ASN A 351 -8.62 -21.80 -18.14
CA ASN A 351 -8.58 -21.94 -19.60
C ASN A 351 -9.07 -20.68 -20.35
N ASP A 352 -9.85 -19.80 -19.72
CA ASP A 352 -10.33 -18.57 -20.36
C ASP A 352 -9.21 -17.51 -20.50
N TYR A 353 -8.09 -17.70 -19.80
CA TYR A 353 -6.91 -16.83 -19.88
C TYR A 353 -5.91 -17.27 -20.95
N GLU A 354 -5.92 -18.54 -21.37
CA GLU A 354 -5.00 -19.05 -22.40
C GLU A 354 -5.15 -18.32 -23.75
N PRO A 355 -6.37 -18.10 -24.31
CA PRO A 355 -6.52 -17.33 -25.55
C PRO A 355 -6.00 -15.89 -25.43
N LEU A 356 -6.15 -15.28 -24.24
CA LEU A 356 -5.66 -13.93 -23.96
C LEU A 356 -4.12 -13.90 -23.95
N ARG A 357 -3.51 -14.93 -23.37
CA ARG A 357 -2.05 -15.12 -23.37
C ARG A 357 -1.52 -15.34 -24.78
N ASP A 358 -2.20 -16.14 -25.59
CA ASP A 358 -1.81 -16.40 -26.98
C ASP A 358 -1.88 -15.13 -27.84
N ILE A 359 -2.91 -14.30 -27.68
CA ILE A 359 -2.98 -12.99 -28.34
C ILE A 359 -1.76 -12.17 -27.95
N LEU A 360 -1.48 -12.03 -26.66
CA LEU A 360 -0.33 -11.26 -26.17
C LEU A 360 1.01 -11.79 -26.71
N LEU A 361 1.24 -13.10 -26.66
CA LEU A 361 2.47 -13.70 -27.19
C LEU A 361 2.62 -13.44 -28.70
N ASN A 362 1.54 -13.59 -29.47
CA ASN A 362 1.55 -13.30 -30.90
C ASN A 362 1.88 -11.83 -31.19
N MET A 363 1.39 -10.88 -30.38
CA MET A 363 1.76 -9.46 -30.52
C MET A 363 3.25 -9.24 -30.24
N TYR A 364 3.78 -9.87 -29.19
CA TYR A 364 5.19 -9.76 -28.81
C TYR A 364 6.15 -10.23 -29.91
N PHE A 365 5.83 -11.33 -30.57
CA PHE A 365 6.66 -11.85 -31.68
C PHE A 365 6.52 -11.07 -32.99
N LYS A 366 5.52 -10.17 -33.11
CA LYS A 366 5.27 -9.36 -34.30
C LYS A 366 5.82 -7.93 -34.22
N THR A 367 6.21 -7.47 -33.04
CA THR A 367 6.87 -6.15 -32.90
C THR A 367 8.30 -6.22 -33.45
N ASP A 368 8.51 -5.72 -34.67
CA ASP A 368 9.84 -5.43 -35.22
C ASP A 368 10.60 -4.45 -34.29
N GLU A 369 11.91 -4.61 -34.20
CA GLU A 369 12.84 -3.83 -33.34
C GLU A 369 12.76 -2.31 -33.55
N ASP A 370 12.15 -1.84 -34.64
CA ASP A 370 12.19 -0.44 -35.09
C ASP A 370 10.91 0.40 -34.83
N ASN A 371 9.86 -0.11 -34.17
CA ASN A 371 8.63 0.68 -33.93
C ASN A 371 8.16 0.79 -32.45
N GLU A 372 8.43 1.97 -31.90
CA GLU A 372 7.79 2.70 -30.78
C GLU A 372 7.65 2.02 -29.39
N ASN A 373 8.52 2.45 -28.49
CA ASN A 373 8.63 2.13 -27.05
C ASN A 373 7.33 2.13 -26.20
N TYR A 374 6.24 2.79 -26.62
CA TYR A 374 5.04 2.94 -25.79
C TYR A 374 4.12 1.71 -25.83
N SER A 375 3.89 1.10 -27.00
CA SER A 375 3.04 -0.10 -27.12
C SER A 375 3.68 -1.30 -26.45
N ILE A 376 5.00 -1.44 -26.55
CA ILE A 376 5.78 -2.52 -25.93
C ILE A 376 5.73 -2.39 -24.40
N THR A 377 5.96 -1.19 -23.85
CA THR A 377 5.88 -0.97 -22.40
C THR A 377 4.46 -1.27 -21.88
N TYR A 378 3.42 -0.77 -22.57
CA TYR A 378 2.03 -1.02 -22.18
C TYR A 378 1.66 -2.51 -22.29
N PHE A 379 2.13 -3.19 -23.33
CA PHE A 379 1.99 -4.63 -23.50
C PHE A 379 2.57 -5.40 -22.31
N PHE A 380 3.82 -5.12 -21.94
CA PHE A 380 4.48 -5.78 -20.81
C PHE A 380 3.71 -5.57 -19.51
N ARG A 381 3.07 -4.41 -19.33
CA ARG A 381 2.23 -4.14 -18.16
C ARG A 381 1.01 -5.05 -18.10
N ILE A 382 0.30 -5.20 -19.21
CA ILE A 382 -0.88 -6.09 -19.27
C ILE A 382 -0.46 -7.55 -19.08
N PHE A 383 0.65 -7.97 -19.70
CA PHE A 383 1.22 -9.30 -19.53
C PHE A 383 1.62 -9.59 -18.07
N GLU A 384 2.32 -8.67 -17.43
CA GLU A 384 2.64 -8.72 -15.99
C GLU A 384 1.38 -8.82 -15.13
N MET A 385 0.35 -8.03 -15.42
CA MET A 385 -0.91 -8.07 -14.69
C MET A 385 -1.63 -9.42 -14.84
N LEU A 386 -1.60 -10.03 -16.01
CA LEU A 386 -2.12 -11.36 -16.27
C LEU A 386 -1.38 -12.43 -15.46
N ASN A 387 -0.05 -12.46 -15.52
CA ASN A 387 0.76 -13.43 -14.79
C ASN A 387 0.60 -13.29 -13.26
N ASN A 388 0.58 -12.06 -12.76
CA ASN A 388 0.36 -11.79 -11.34
C ASN A 388 -1.03 -12.24 -10.88
N HIS A 389 -2.04 -12.14 -11.74
CA HIS A 389 -3.39 -12.61 -11.45
C HIS A 389 -3.47 -14.14 -11.40
N ILE A 390 -2.80 -14.85 -12.30
CA ILE A 390 -2.75 -16.33 -12.26
C ILE A 390 -2.14 -16.81 -10.94
N LYS A 391 -0.98 -16.26 -10.54
CA LYS A 391 -0.35 -16.54 -9.24
C LYS A 391 -1.27 -16.23 -8.05
N LEU A 392 -2.06 -15.15 -8.17
CA LEU A 392 -3.03 -14.76 -7.14
C LEU A 392 -4.16 -15.78 -7.01
N ILE A 393 -4.71 -16.27 -8.12
CA ILE A 393 -5.74 -17.31 -8.14
C ILE A 393 -5.23 -18.58 -7.44
N GLU A 394 -4.01 -19.02 -7.74
CA GLU A 394 -3.38 -20.17 -7.09
C GLU A 394 -3.30 -19.98 -5.57
N LYS A 395 -2.83 -18.80 -5.13
CA LYS A 395 -2.77 -18.45 -3.70
C LYS A 395 -4.14 -18.42 -3.04
N TYR A 396 -5.17 -17.97 -3.75
CA TYR A 396 -6.54 -17.88 -3.25
C TYR A 396 -7.27 -19.22 -3.19
N ARG A 397 -6.97 -20.18 -4.07
CA ARG A 397 -7.52 -21.56 -4.01
C ARG A 397 -7.25 -22.25 -2.66
N LEU A 398 -6.21 -21.81 -1.94
CA LEU A 398 -5.82 -22.33 -0.63
C LEU A 398 -6.62 -21.71 0.54
N ASN A 399 -7.46 -20.68 0.31
CA ASN A 399 -8.10 -19.92 1.40
C ASN A 399 -9.63 -19.80 1.21
N LYS A 400 -10.38 -20.73 1.83
CA LYS A 400 -11.85 -20.85 1.69
C LYS A 400 -12.65 -19.67 2.26
N ASN A 401 -12.09 -18.86 3.18
CA ASN A 401 -12.84 -17.86 3.95
C ASN A 401 -13.22 -16.57 3.16
N ASN A 402 -12.86 -16.45 1.88
CA ASN A 402 -13.13 -15.25 1.07
C ASN A 402 -13.68 -15.55 -0.33
N GLU A 403 -14.28 -16.72 -0.54
CA GLU A 403 -14.64 -17.23 -1.86
C GLU A 403 -15.46 -16.22 -2.70
N ASN A 404 -16.48 -15.60 -2.13
CA ASN A 404 -17.35 -14.65 -2.83
C ASN A 404 -16.64 -13.36 -3.25
N ILE A 405 -15.79 -12.79 -2.39
CA ILE A 405 -15.03 -11.58 -2.73
C ILE A 405 -13.97 -11.86 -3.79
N ILE A 406 -13.34 -13.03 -3.73
CA ILE A 406 -12.37 -13.48 -4.71
C ILE A 406 -13.05 -13.67 -6.08
N LYS A 407 -14.27 -14.21 -6.11
CA LYS A 407 -15.06 -14.33 -7.35
C LYS A 407 -15.32 -12.97 -8.02
N ILE A 408 -15.74 -11.95 -7.26
CA ILE A 408 -15.91 -10.58 -7.79
C ILE A 408 -14.57 -10.04 -8.31
N GLU A 409 -13.49 -10.22 -7.55
CA GLU A 409 -12.16 -9.73 -7.93
C GLU A 409 -11.69 -10.36 -9.25
N ASN A 410 -11.89 -11.67 -9.40
CA ASN A 410 -11.54 -12.42 -10.60
C ASN A 410 -12.27 -11.88 -11.83
N ILE A 411 -13.58 -11.61 -11.73
CA ILE A 411 -14.37 -11.03 -12.82
C ILE A 411 -13.87 -9.62 -13.17
N LEU A 412 -13.66 -8.76 -12.18
CA LEU A 412 -13.17 -7.40 -12.41
C LEU A 412 -11.79 -7.38 -13.08
N ARG A 413 -10.89 -8.29 -12.68
CA ARG A 413 -9.56 -8.44 -13.28
C ARG A 413 -9.65 -8.99 -14.70
N TYR A 414 -10.39 -10.07 -14.90
CA TYR A 414 -10.60 -10.68 -16.22
C TYR A 414 -11.17 -9.67 -17.21
N ASN A 415 -12.27 -9.00 -16.85
CA ASN A 415 -12.93 -8.02 -17.71
C ASN A 415 -11.99 -6.87 -18.09
N PHE A 416 -11.15 -6.40 -17.16
CA PHE A 416 -10.14 -5.39 -17.46
C PHE A 416 -9.10 -5.92 -18.45
N ILE A 417 -8.48 -7.07 -18.15
CA ILE A 417 -7.43 -7.67 -18.98
C ILE A 417 -7.94 -7.96 -20.39
N GLN A 418 -9.09 -8.65 -20.51
CA GLN A 418 -9.72 -8.98 -21.77
C GLN A 418 -9.99 -7.72 -22.60
N LYS A 419 -10.56 -6.68 -21.99
CA LYS A 419 -10.85 -5.42 -22.67
C LYS A 419 -9.59 -4.73 -23.19
N GLU A 420 -8.51 -4.70 -22.42
CA GLU A 420 -7.25 -4.10 -22.86
C GLU A 420 -6.57 -4.91 -23.96
N ILE A 421 -6.58 -6.24 -23.88
CA ILE A 421 -6.03 -7.11 -24.92
C ILE A 421 -6.80 -6.96 -26.24
N ILE A 422 -8.14 -6.95 -26.20
CA ILE A 422 -8.96 -6.75 -27.40
C ILE A 422 -8.71 -5.39 -28.03
N LYS A 423 -8.58 -4.32 -27.22
CA LYS A 423 -8.22 -2.98 -27.72
C LYS A 423 -6.87 -3.01 -28.44
N LEU A 424 -5.88 -3.68 -27.85
CA LEU A 424 -4.53 -3.81 -28.42
C LEU A 424 -4.53 -4.59 -29.74
N ASP A 425 -5.15 -5.77 -29.78
CA ASP A 425 -5.28 -6.60 -30.99
C ASP A 425 -6.04 -5.83 -32.10
N THR A 426 -7.12 -5.13 -31.76
CA THR A 426 -7.88 -4.32 -32.72
C THR A 426 -7.04 -3.19 -33.32
N LEU A 427 -6.22 -2.52 -32.50
CA LEU A 427 -5.32 -1.46 -32.97
C LEU A 427 -4.24 -2.01 -33.90
N GLU A 428 -3.65 -3.16 -33.56
CA GLU A 428 -2.64 -3.82 -34.40
C GLU A 428 -3.24 -4.27 -35.74
N ARG A 429 -4.40 -4.93 -35.73
CA ARG A 429 -5.09 -5.33 -36.96
C ARG A 429 -5.38 -4.12 -37.84
N ARG A 430 -5.88 -3.02 -37.29
CA ARG A 430 -6.12 -1.78 -38.06
C ARG A 430 -4.86 -1.23 -38.70
N LYS A 431 -3.70 -1.27 -38.02
CA LYS A 431 -2.41 -0.87 -38.62
C LYS A 431 -2.04 -1.73 -39.83
N ASN A 432 -2.32 -3.04 -39.77
CA ASN A 432 -2.01 -3.97 -40.84
C ASN A 432 -2.97 -3.85 -42.04
N TYR A 433 -4.27 -3.66 -41.79
CA TYR A 433 -5.25 -3.46 -42.87
C TYR A 433 -5.19 -2.05 -43.49
N GLY A 434 -4.79 -1.03 -42.72
CA GLY A 434 -4.64 0.36 -43.19
C GLY A 434 -3.38 0.63 -44.01
N LYS A 435 -2.44 -0.32 -44.11
CA LYS A 435 -1.27 -0.26 -45.00
C LYS A 435 -1.55 -0.73 -46.43
N HIS A 436 -2.79 -1.15 -46.72
CA HIS A 436 -3.21 -1.66 -48.03
C HIS A 436 -4.18 -0.73 -48.79
N ILE A 437 -4.24 0.55 -48.40
CA ILE A 437 -4.88 1.65 -49.14
C ILE A 437 -3.81 2.74 -49.29
#